data_AF-A0A146JZQ5-F1
#
_entry.id   AF-A0A146JZQ5-F1
#
_cell.length_a   1.000
_cell.length_b   1.000
_cell.length_c   1.000
_cell.angle_alpha   90.00
_cell.angle_beta   90.00
_cell.angle_gamma   90.00
#
_symmetry.space_group_name_H-M   'P 1'
#
loop_
_entity.id
_entity.type
_entity.pdbx_description
1 polymer ?
#
loop_
_entity_poly.entity_id
_entity_poly.type
_entity_poly.pdbx_seq_one_letter_code
_entity_poly.pdbx_strand_id
1 'polypeptide(L)'
;MSQNYSPLLQSQMKNYKQIVVCKSKNISDDASDLIQKINPNILVANSIEEIEAGFMERIEIDDILQLVYYCQPHYYNLEILIAKNIVSIKNGGLSESNVKRVVCPRLKKLCIHAINSCCALQRIDLEMVEDMQQHSIANCKLKRIKNRKMHQLQQEVMTHCQIQNMLFLEVATVEHNFLNFCTVSNLSLPKLQKVIKVEVSECSVSVVKTSNSKANFSQAKTKKLLQEFFEPNECVEDPDLEQVRLQLHGQKTEILDQNNISEFMFNNWLILPESVVKIEPNTQVPDNITVIMQGRFRTRSPGLNKIAWSEQVCLVRICSLNPNRLHDPDEFV
;
A
#
# COMPACT_ATOMS: atom_id res chain seq x y z
N MET A 1 -13.35 31.55 27.79
CA MET A 1 -14.67 31.87 27.19
C MET A 1 -14.97 30.80 26.15
N SER A 2 -15.89 29.88 26.42
CA SER A 2 -16.30 28.84 25.47
C SER A 2 -17.37 29.41 24.54
N GLN A 3 -17.04 29.62 23.27
CA GLN A 3 -18.04 29.97 22.26
C GLN A 3 -18.77 28.69 21.83
N ASN A 4 -20.07 28.62 22.08
CA ASN A 4 -20.92 27.53 21.61
C ASN A 4 -21.21 27.71 20.11
N TYR A 5 -20.50 26.95 19.27
CA TYR A 5 -20.77 26.89 17.83
C TYR A 5 -22.05 26.09 17.55
N SER A 6 -22.74 26.41 16.45
CA SER A 6 -23.96 25.69 16.05
C SER A 6 -23.67 24.22 15.69
N PRO A 7 -24.62 23.29 15.87
CA PRO A 7 -24.42 21.86 15.58
C PRO A 7 -23.98 21.57 14.13
N LEU A 8 -24.42 22.41 13.17
CA LEU A 8 -24.01 22.33 11.77
C LEU A 8 -22.53 22.73 11.59
N LEU A 9 -22.06 23.77 12.28
CA LEU A 9 -20.64 24.14 12.28
C LEU A 9 -19.78 23.10 13.00
N GLN A 10 -20.27 22.50 14.08
CA GLN A 10 -19.59 21.39 14.76
C GLN A 10 -19.49 20.14 13.86
N SER A 11 -20.53 19.87 13.06
CA SER A 11 -20.54 18.81 12.03
C SER A 11 -19.61 19.12 10.86
N GLN A 12 -19.56 20.36 10.38
CA GLN A 12 -18.63 20.78 9.33
C GLN A 12 -17.18 20.84 9.84
N MET A 13 -16.98 21.16 11.11
CA MET A 13 -15.67 21.15 11.76
C MET A 13 -15.13 19.75 12.02
N LYS A 14 -15.98 18.74 12.16
CA LYS A 14 -15.57 17.31 12.15
C LYS A 14 -14.91 16.88 10.84
N ASN A 15 -15.11 17.60 9.74
CA ASN A 15 -14.53 17.27 8.44
C ASN A 15 -13.25 18.06 8.09
N TYR A 16 -12.86 19.05 8.89
CA TYR A 16 -11.58 19.72 8.65
C TYR A 16 -10.46 18.86 9.21
N LYS A 17 -9.57 18.42 8.31
CA LYS A 17 -8.30 17.79 8.70
C LYS A 17 -7.58 18.71 9.66
N GLN A 18 -7.44 18.28 10.90
CA GLN A 18 -6.73 19.06 11.90
C GLN A 18 -5.23 19.02 11.58
N ILE A 19 -4.61 20.19 11.51
CA ILE A 19 -3.19 20.37 11.24
C ILE A 19 -2.53 20.81 12.54
N VAL A 20 -1.55 20.05 13.02
CA VAL A 20 -0.70 20.44 14.14
C VAL A 20 0.70 20.75 13.61
N VAL A 21 1.27 21.86 14.08
CA VAL A 21 2.64 22.26 13.75
C VAL A 21 3.49 22.13 15.00
N CYS A 22 4.44 21.19 14.98
CA CYS A 22 5.44 21.03 16.03
C CYS A 22 6.71 21.81 15.67
N LYS A 23 7.09 22.76 16.53
CA LYS A 23 8.32 23.55 16.38
C LYS A 23 9.49 23.03 17.23
N SER A 24 9.23 22.06 18.10
CA SER A 24 10.25 21.46 18.96
C SER A 24 11.12 20.48 18.18
N LYS A 25 12.37 20.32 18.61
CA LYS A 25 13.31 19.33 18.05
C LYS A 25 12.93 17.89 18.39
N ASN A 26 12.29 17.70 19.54
CA ASN A 26 11.74 16.43 19.99
C ASN A 26 10.27 16.63 20.37
N ILE A 27 9.45 15.58 20.27
CA ILE A 27 8.07 15.63 20.76
C ILE A 27 8.14 15.28 22.24
N SER A 28 8.11 16.29 23.12
CA SER A 28 8.02 16.07 24.56
C SER A 28 6.74 15.34 24.93
N ASP A 29 6.69 14.71 26.11
CA ASP A 29 5.49 14.03 26.61
C ASP A 29 4.26 14.96 26.59
N ASP A 30 4.39 16.21 27.07
CA ASP A 30 3.32 17.22 27.00
C ASP A 30 2.83 17.50 25.57
N ALA A 31 3.75 17.51 24.59
CA ALA A 31 3.41 17.73 23.19
C ALA A 31 2.76 16.48 22.58
N SER A 32 3.22 15.28 22.98
CA SER A 32 2.61 14.01 22.61
C SER A 32 1.17 13.94 23.11
N ASP A 33 0.94 14.22 24.39
CA ASP A 33 -0.39 14.25 25.01
C ASP A 33 -1.32 15.24 24.30
N LEU A 34 -0.80 16.42 23.96
CA LEU A 34 -1.55 17.41 23.21
C LEU A 34 -1.89 16.92 21.80
N ILE A 35 -0.93 16.31 21.08
CA ILE A 35 -1.16 15.75 19.74
C ILE A 35 -2.20 14.64 19.82
N GLN A 36 -2.13 13.74 20.80
CA GLN A 36 -3.11 12.67 20.99
C GLN A 36 -4.50 13.22 21.30
N LYS A 37 -4.59 14.25 22.16
CA LYS A 37 -5.86 14.90 22.50
C LYS A 37 -6.49 15.63 21.32
N ILE A 38 -5.68 16.29 20.49
CA ILE A 38 -6.12 16.96 19.27
C ILE A 38 -6.53 15.91 18.23
N ASN A 39 -5.73 14.83 18.12
CA ASN A 39 -5.88 13.76 17.15
C ASN A 39 -5.79 14.25 15.69
N PRO A 40 -4.66 14.88 15.28
CA PRO A 40 -4.56 15.49 13.97
C PRO A 40 -4.37 14.50 12.83
N ASN A 41 -5.03 14.75 11.69
CA ASN A 41 -4.77 14.02 10.45
C ASN A 41 -3.42 14.42 9.82
N ILE A 42 -2.94 15.63 10.10
CA ILE A 42 -1.71 16.18 9.50
C ILE A 42 -0.80 16.74 10.59
N LEU A 43 0.45 16.30 10.60
CA LEU A 43 1.47 16.74 11.53
C LEU A 43 2.63 17.34 10.72
N VAL A 44 2.93 18.61 10.98
CA VAL A 44 4.06 19.32 10.41
C VAL A 44 5.12 19.48 11.51
N ALA A 45 6.16 18.67 11.48
CA ALA A 45 7.19 18.60 12.51
C ALA A 45 8.57 18.90 11.93
N ASN A 46 8.71 20.08 11.33
CA ASN A 46 9.93 20.44 10.60
C ASN A 46 11.17 20.61 11.47
N SER A 47 11.02 20.79 12.78
CA SER A 47 12.17 20.91 13.68
C SER A 47 12.73 19.57 14.13
N ILE A 48 12.01 18.47 13.91
CA ILE A 48 12.45 17.13 14.31
C ILE A 48 13.53 16.62 13.38
N GLU A 49 14.59 16.08 13.96
CA GLU A 49 15.72 15.48 13.24
C GLU A 49 15.63 13.95 13.19
N GLU A 50 14.95 13.31 14.14
CA GLU A 50 14.79 11.86 14.21
C GLU A 50 13.37 11.47 14.64
N ILE A 51 12.78 10.47 13.99
CA ILE A 51 11.60 9.79 14.58
C ILE A 51 12.13 8.79 15.59
N GLU A 52 11.77 9.02 16.85
CA GLU A 52 12.16 8.18 17.98
C GLU A 52 11.72 6.73 17.81
N ALA A 53 12.35 5.84 18.58
CA ALA A 53 11.98 4.44 18.57
C ALA A 53 10.55 4.27 19.09
N GLY A 54 9.87 3.28 18.52
CA GLY A 54 8.61 2.81 19.04
C GLY A 54 8.74 2.13 20.41
N PHE A 55 7.62 1.76 21.02
CA PHE A 55 7.65 0.79 22.10
C PHE A 55 7.77 -0.63 21.52
N MET A 56 8.40 -1.51 22.29
CA MET A 56 8.65 -2.89 21.90
C MET A 56 7.94 -3.81 22.88
N GLU A 57 7.09 -4.68 22.37
CA GLU A 57 6.42 -5.72 23.15
C GLU A 57 7.01 -7.09 22.79
N ARG A 58 7.14 -7.95 23.80
CA ARG A 58 7.52 -9.35 23.60
C ARG A 58 6.24 -10.17 23.60
N ILE A 59 5.96 -10.81 22.47
CA ILE A 59 4.80 -11.69 22.34
C ILE A 59 5.34 -13.11 22.15
N GLU A 60 4.87 -14.04 22.96
CA GLU A 60 5.17 -15.46 22.82
C GLU A 60 4.05 -16.11 22.00
N ILE A 61 4.41 -16.67 20.85
CA ILE A 61 3.48 -17.37 19.96
C ILE A 61 4.08 -18.76 19.70
N ASP A 62 3.40 -19.81 20.15
CA ASP A 62 3.85 -21.21 20.01
C ASP A 62 5.29 -21.43 20.51
N ASP A 63 5.60 -20.95 21.72
CA ASP A 63 6.94 -20.99 22.36
C ASP A 63 8.04 -20.20 21.60
N ILE A 64 7.66 -19.39 20.59
CA ILE A 64 8.56 -18.49 19.87
C ILE A 64 8.37 -17.07 20.40
N LEU A 65 9.43 -16.51 20.99
CA LEU A 65 9.48 -15.10 21.38
C LEU A 65 9.61 -14.22 20.13
N GLN A 66 8.56 -13.46 19.83
CA GLN A 66 8.54 -12.44 18.79
C GLN A 66 8.64 -11.04 19.40
N LEU A 67 9.42 -10.17 18.75
CA LEU A 67 9.50 -8.75 19.09
C LEU A 67 8.56 -7.98 18.18
N VAL A 68 7.53 -7.37 18.76
CA VAL A 68 6.63 -6.47 18.03
C VAL A 68 6.99 -5.03 18.35
N TYR A 69 7.12 -4.23 17.30
CA TYR A 69 7.44 -2.82 17.40
C TYR A 69 6.19 -2.01 17.09
N TYR A 70 5.93 -0.99 17.90
CA TYR A 70 4.79 -0.10 17.74
C TYR A 70 5.26 1.35 17.76
N CYS A 71 4.78 2.19 16.84
CA CYS A 71 5.13 3.60 16.87
C CYS A 71 4.64 4.30 18.14
N GLN A 72 5.16 5.51 18.37
CA GLN A 72 4.67 6.35 19.46
C GLN A 72 3.18 6.70 19.23
N PRO A 73 2.34 6.77 20.29
CA PRO A 73 0.89 6.83 20.12
C PRO A 73 0.38 8.04 19.32
N HIS A 74 1.12 9.15 19.35
CA HIS A 74 0.80 10.36 18.56
C HIS A 74 0.94 10.18 17.04
N TYR A 75 1.45 9.04 16.55
CA TYR A 75 1.51 8.71 15.12
C TYR A 75 0.38 7.78 14.64
N TYR A 76 -0.40 7.15 15.54
CA TYR A 76 -1.37 6.11 15.13
C TYR A 76 -2.45 6.64 14.18
N ASN A 77 -2.98 7.83 14.44
CA ASN A 77 -4.11 8.39 13.68
C ASN A 77 -3.67 9.39 12.60
N LEU A 78 -2.36 9.53 12.41
CA LEU A 78 -1.81 10.49 11.48
C LEU A 78 -2.01 10.01 10.04
N GLU A 79 -2.59 10.82 9.16
CA GLU A 79 -2.66 10.49 7.73
C GLU A 79 -1.45 11.01 6.95
N ILE A 80 -0.92 12.19 7.34
CA ILE A 80 0.17 12.85 6.63
C ILE A 80 1.20 13.37 7.63
N LEU A 81 2.44 12.89 7.50
CA LEU A 81 3.60 13.42 8.21
C LEU A 81 4.43 14.29 7.28
N ILE A 82 4.68 15.55 7.66
CA ILE A 82 5.59 16.46 6.98
C ILE A 82 6.70 16.85 7.95
N ALA A 83 7.91 16.36 7.72
CA ALA A 83 9.02 16.59 8.63
C ALA A 83 10.33 16.77 7.83
N LYS A 84 10.57 18.02 7.40
CA LYS A 84 11.62 18.35 6.44
C LYS A 84 13.05 18.09 6.92
N ASN A 85 13.29 18.10 8.23
CA ASN A 85 14.63 17.94 8.80
C ASN A 85 14.91 16.53 9.32
N ILE A 86 13.98 15.59 9.19
CA ILE A 86 14.21 14.21 9.63
C ILE A 86 15.32 13.59 8.79
N VAL A 87 16.34 13.09 9.48
CA VAL A 87 17.50 12.40 8.94
C VAL A 87 17.42 10.89 9.19
N SER A 88 16.79 10.46 10.28
CA SER A 88 16.62 9.03 10.60
C SER A 88 15.23 8.68 11.15
N ILE A 89 14.76 7.48 10.86
CA ILE A 89 13.61 6.85 11.54
C ILE A 89 14.16 5.64 12.30
N LYS A 90 14.05 5.68 13.64
CA LYS A 90 14.57 4.64 14.53
C LYS A 90 13.68 3.39 14.50
N ASN A 91 14.09 2.38 15.27
CA ASN A 91 13.42 1.08 15.33
C ASN A 91 11.93 1.25 15.66
N GLY A 92 11.06 0.73 14.81
CA GLY A 92 9.62 0.84 15.03
C GLY A 92 9.03 2.25 14.89
N GLY A 93 9.79 3.26 14.46
CA GLY A 93 9.41 4.68 14.60
C GLY A 93 8.07 5.05 13.97
N LEU A 94 7.68 4.39 12.87
CA LEU A 94 6.36 4.50 12.25
C LEU A 94 5.58 3.18 12.23
N SER A 95 6.03 2.15 12.95
CA SER A 95 5.39 0.84 12.94
C SER A 95 3.92 0.90 13.34
N GLU A 96 3.06 0.23 12.58
CA GLU A 96 1.58 0.21 12.76
C GLU A 96 0.89 1.58 12.68
N SER A 97 1.54 2.61 12.15
CA SER A 97 0.89 3.89 11.93
C SER A 97 -0.10 3.85 10.75
N ASN A 98 -1.18 4.65 10.83
CA ASN A 98 -2.12 4.83 9.70
C ASN A 98 -1.66 5.89 8.68
N VAL A 99 -0.36 6.22 8.67
CA VAL A 99 0.17 7.26 7.81
C VAL A 99 0.08 6.86 6.34
N LYS A 100 -0.60 7.68 5.56
CA LYS A 100 -0.79 7.50 4.11
C LYS A 100 0.35 8.11 3.31
N ARG A 101 0.94 9.19 3.83
CA ARG A 101 2.01 9.94 3.18
C ARG A 101 3.04 10.47 4.18
N VAL A 102 4.32 10.20 3.93
CA VAL A 102 5.45 10.72 4.70
C VAL A 102 6.33 11.59 3.80
N VAL A 103 6.54 12.86 4.18
CA VAL A 103 7.35 13.84 3.44
C VAL A 103 8.57 14.22 4.26
N CYS A 104 9.69 13.55 3.98
CA CYS A 104 10.97 13.68 4.69
C CYS A 104 12.13 13.77 3.69
N PRO A 105 12.29 14.89 2.95
CA PRO A 105 13.26 15.02 1.86
C PRO A 105 14.73 14.86 2.26
N ARG A 106 15.05 14.95 3.57
CA ARG A 106 16.40 14.80 4.11
C ARG A 106 16.63 13.44 4.78
N LEU A 107 15.68 12.51 4.67
CA LEU A 107 15.78 11.19 5.28
C LEU A 107 16.94 10.41 4.67
N LYS A 108 17.87 9.98 5.54
CA LYS A 108 19.07 9.24 5.16
C LYS A 108 19.09 7.81 5.66
N LYS A 109 18.43 7.53 6.79
CA LYS A 109 18.53 6.23 7.45
C LYS A 109 17.17 5.68 7.87
N LEU A 110 16.94 4.41 7.57
CA LEU A 110 15.86 3.61 8.15
C LEU A 110 16.45 2.49 8.99
N CYS A 111 16.05 2.43 10.26
CA CYS A 111 16.46 1.35 11.15
C CYS A 111 15.49 0.14 11.06
N ILE A 112 15.80 -0.91 11.82
CA ILE A 112 15.01 -2.16 11.87
C ILE A 112 13.54 -1.88 12.17
N HIS A 113 12.62 -2.38 11.33
CA HIS A 113 11.18 -2.17 11.47
C HIS A 113 10.74 -0.69 11.53
N ALA A 114 11.55 0.25 11.02
CA ALA A 114 11.21 1.67 11.02
C ALA A 114 9.82 1.96 10.43
N ILE A 115 9.43 1.21 9.39
CA ILE A 115 8.15 1.30 8.69
C ILE A 115 7.56 -0.11 8.55
N ASN A 116 7.13 -0.69 9.67
CA ASN A 116 6.50 -2.00 9.70
C ASN A 116 4.97 -1.88 9.78
N SER A 117 4.24 -2.75 9.08
CA SER A 117 2.77 -2.83 9.14
C SER A 117 2.03 -1.50 8.88
N CYS A 118 2.63 -0.60 8.10
CA CYS A 118 2.01 0.66 7.69
C CYS A 118 1.08 0.42 6.48
N CYS A 119 0.01 -0.35 6.68
CA CYS A 119 -0.88 -0.81 5.60
C CYS A 119 -1.52 0.33 4.79
N ALA A 120 -1.68 1.51 5.39
CA ALA A 120 -2.23 2.70 4.75
C ALA A 120 -1.18 3.50 3.94
N LEU A 121 0.12 3.25 4.14
CA LEU A 121 1.20 4.03 3.55
C LEU A 121 1.29 3.80 2.06
N GLN A 122 1.04 4.86 1.29
CA GLN A 122 1.08 4.81 -0.18
C GLN A 122 2.33 5.49 -0.74
N ARG A 123 2.86 6.50 -0.04
CA ARG A 123 3.96 7.36 -0.52
C ARG A 123 4.90 7.77 0.62
N ILE A 124 6.19 7.57 0.41
CA ILE A 124 7.26 8.06 1.30
C ILE A 124 8.44 8.56 0.47
N ASP A 125 9.06 9.65 0.93
CA ASP A 125 10.29 10.19 0.35
C ASP A 125 11.49 9.33 0.76
N LEU A 126 11.96 8.47 -0.16
CA LEU A 126 13.16 7.64 0.02
C LEU A 126 14.30 8.05 -0.91
N GLU A 127 14.20 9.21 -1.60
CA GLU A 127 15.15 9.60 -2.65
C GLU A 127 16.59 9.77 -2.13
N MET A 128 16.74 10.20 -0.87
CA MET A 128 18.01 10.53 -0.23
C MET A 128 18.48 9.49 0.79
N VAL A 129 17.75 8.38 0.96
CA VAL A 129 18.14 7.33 1.90
C VAL A 129 19.45 6.70 1.44
N GLU A 130 20.39 6.59 2.36
CA GLU A 130 21.74 6.04 2.18
C GLU A 130 21.86 4.66 2.84
N ASP A 131 21.13 4.43 3.95
CA ASP A 131 21.18 3.23 4.78
C ASP A 131 19.77 2.71 5.11
N MET A 132 19.55 1.42 4.89
CA MET A 132 18.36 0.70 5.34
C MET A 132 18.80 -0.61 5.99
N GLN A 133 18.40 -0.80 7.24
CA GLN A 133 18.65 -2.03 7.98
C GLN A 133 17.66 -3.15 7.60
N GLN A 134 17.92 -4.36 8.09
CA GLN A 134 17.02 -5.50 7.93
C GLN A 134 15.59 -5.16 8.38
N HIS A 135 14.61 -5.57 7.59
CA HIS A 135 13.18 -5.32 7.80
C HIS A 135 12.79 -3.85 7.98
N SER A 136 13.59 -2.91 7.46
CA SER A 136 13.30 -1.46 7.57
C SER A 136 11.90 -1.10 7.09
N ILE A 137 11.44 -1.75 6.02
CA ILE A 137 10.08 -1.61 5.51
C ILE A 137 9.46 -3.00 5.44
N ALA A 138 8.41 -3.24 6.22
CA ALA A 138 7.75 -4.53 6.27
C ALA A 138 6.23 -4.39 6.22
N ASN A 139 5.54 -5.35 5.61
CA ASN A 139 4.07 -5.43 5.59
C ASN A 139 3.39 -4.14 5.04
N CYS A 140 3.94 -3.54 3.99
CA CYS A 140 3.48 -2.27 3.41
C CYS A 140 2.95 -2.40 1.97
N LYS A 141 2.04 -1.49 1.58
CA LYS A 141 1.48 -1.40 0.21
C LYS A 141 1.88 -0.09 -0.49
N LEU A 142 3.10 -0.04 -1.00
CA LEU A 142 3.70 1.18 -1.55
C LEU A 142 3.45 1.33 -3.06
N LYS A 143 3.00 2.51 -3.49
CA LYS A 143 2.83 2.78 -4.94
C LYS A 143 4.16 3.01 -5.64
N ARG A 144 5.12 3.65 -4.96
CA ARG A 144 6.40 4.01 -5.56
C ARG A 144 7.49 4.10 -4.52
N ILE A 145 8.61 3.45 -4.81
CA ILE A 145 9.90 3.68 -4.17
C ILE A 145 10.85 4.22 -5.22
N LYS A 146 11.52 5.33 -4.90
CA LYS A 146 12.59 5.87 -5.70
C LYS A 146 13.73 6.28 -4.78
N ASN A 147 14.93 5.82 -5.09
CA ASN A 147 16.15 6.13 -4.34
C ASN A 147 17.29 6.48 -5.31
N ARG A 148 18.09 7.49 -4.93
CA ARG A 148 19.21 7.99 -5.75
C ARG A 148 20.57 7.95 -5.04
N LYS A 149 20.65 7.33 -3.86
CA LYS A 149 21.82 7.44 -2.98
C LYS A 149 22.33 6.10 -2.46
N MET A 150 21.47 5.09 -2.31
CA MET A 150 21.90 3.75 -1.89
C MET A 150 22.77 3.12 -2.96
N HIS A 151 23.86 2.52 -2.51
CA HIS A 151 24.81 1.77 -3.34
C HIS A 151 24.67 0.25 -3.19
N GLN A 152 24.10 -0.19 -2.05
CA GLN A 152 23.89 -1.60 -1.73
C GLN A 152 22.50 -1.80 -1.11
N LEU A 153 21.88 -2.94 -1.40
CA LEU A 153 20.71 -3.44 -0.67
C LEU A 153 21.10 -4.73 0.05
N GLN A 154 21.02 -4.70 1.38
CA GLN A 154 21.32 -5.84 2.25
C GLN A 154 20.13 -6.82 2.31
N GLN A 155 20.37 -7.97 2.93
CA GLN A 155 19.37 -8.99 3.20
C GLN A 155 18.12 -8.40 3.85
N GLU A 156 16.95 -8.79 3.33
CA GLU A 156 15.64 -8.54 3.92
C GLU A 156 15.35 -7.09 4.27
N VAL A 157 15.97 -6.12 3.58
CA VAL A 157 15.69 -4.69 3.75
C VAL A 157 14.20 -4.38 3.59
N MET A 158 13.51 -5.12 2.73
CA MET A 158 12.05 -5.09 2.61
C MET A 158 11.44 -6.48 2.71
N THR A 159 10.33 -6.62 3.44
CA THR A 159 9.67 -7.91 3.68
C THR A 159 8.14 -7.81 3.55
N HIS A 160 7.48 -8.81 2.96
CA HIS A 160 6.01 -8.86 2.86
C HIS A 160 5.37 -7.59 2.26
N CYS A 161 6.05 -6.94 1.32
CA CYS A 161 5.58 -5.69 0.73
C CYS A 161 4.93 -5.89 -0.64
N GLN A 162 3.90 -5.11 -0.95
CA GLN A 162 3.35 -4.96 -2.29
C GLN A 162 3.78 -3.62 -2.85
N ILE A 163 4.62 -3.63 -3.89
CA ILE A 163 5.26 -2.42 -4.41
C ILE A 163 5.01 -2.31 -5.91
N GLN A 164 4.31 -1.26 -6.33
CA GLN A 164 4.00 -1.13 -7.77
C GLN A 164 5.24 -0.73 -8.58
N ASN A 165 5.99 0.29 -8.15
CA ASN A 165 7.18 0.76 -8.86
C ASN A 165 8.36 0.93 -7.91
N MET A 166 9.48 0.29 -8.22
CA MET A 166 10.70 0.37 -7.42
C MET A 166 11.90 0.74 -8.31
N LEU A 167 12.52 1.88 -8.01
CA LEU A 167 13.66 2.41 -8.77
C LEU A 167 14.82 2.78 -7.83
N PHE A 168 15.95 2.11 -7.97
CA PHE A 168 17.21 2.52 -7.33
C PHE A 168 18.26 2.85 -8.39
N LEU A 169 18.61 4.14 -8.51
CA LEU A 169 19.49 4.61 -9.58
C LEU A 169 20.96 4.22 -9.39
N GLU A 170 21.41 4.08 -8.14
CA GLU A 170 22.83 3.99 -7.78
C GLU A 170 23.23 2.64 -7.16
N VAL A 171 22.27 1.72 -7.00
CA VAL A 171 22.53 0.39 -6.42
C VAL A 171 23.35 -0.46 -7.38
N ALA A 172 24.56 -0.81 -6.95
CA ALA A 172 25.51 -1.64 -7.70
C ALA A 172 25.54 -3.09 -7.21
N THR A 173 25.23 -3.31 -5.93
CA THR A 173 25.28 -4.61 -5.27
C THR A 173 23.98 -4.89 -4.52
N VAL A 174 23.46 -6.11 -4.61
CA VAL A 174 22.34 -6.56 -3.77
C VAL A 174 22.63 -7.93 -3.18
N GLU A 175 22.12 -8.19 -2.00
CA GLU A 175 21.99 -9.55 -1.48
C GLU A 175 20.74 -10.20 -2.06
N HIS A 176 20.81 -11.49 -2.39
CA HIS A 176 19.79 -12.15 -3.20
C HIS A 176 18.36 -12.11 -2.60
N ASN A 177 18.23 -12.00 -1.29
CA ASN A 177 16.99 -11.93 -0.54
C ASN A 177 16.69 -10.53 0.04
N PHE A 178 17.23 -9.46 -0.57
CA PHE A 178 16.93 -8.07 -0.15
C PHE A 178 15.43 -7.73 -0.18
N LEU A 179 14.67 -8.41 -1.04
CA LEU A 179 13.22 -8.47 -1.06
C LEU A 179 12.79 -9.86 -0.63
N ASN A 180 12.16 -9.98 0.53
CA ASN A 180 11.68 -11.28 1.00
C ASN A 180 10.14 -11.31 1.08
N PHE A 181 9.50 -12.26 0.42
CA PHE A 181 8.04 -12.34 0.29
C PHE A 181 7.39 -11.05 -0.26
N CYS A 182 8.08 -10.33 -1.14
CA CYS A 182 7.57 -9.09 -1.74
C CYS A 182 7.02 -9.34 -3.15
N THR A 183 5.97 -8.61 -3.52
CA THR A 183 5.50 -8.53 -4.91
C THR A 183 5.83 -7.16 -5.47
N VAL A 184 6.65 -7.11 -6.51
CA VAL A 184 7.08 -5.89 -7.19
C VAL A 184 6.60 -5.88 -8.64
N SER A 185 5.70 -4.97 -9.00
CA SER A 185 5.18 -4.92 -10.38
C SER A 185 6.20 -4.38 -11.38
N ASN A 186 7.15 -3.54 -10.94
CA ASN A 186 8.23 -3.05 -11.79
C ASN A 186 9.46 -2.69 -10.96
N LEU A 187 10.51 -3.50 -11.08
CA LEU A 187 11.81 -3.36 -10.43
C LEU A 187 12.86 -2.85 -11.41
N SER A 188 13.53 -1.77 -11.03
CA SER A 188 14.49 -1.06 -11.86
C SER A 188 15.78 -0.77 -11.09
N LEU A 189 16.87 -1.43 -11.50
CA LEU A 189 18.21 -1.31 -10.90
C LEU A 189 19.26 -1.12 -12.02
N PRO A 190 19.27 0.04 -12.72
CA PRO A 190 20.06 0.23 -13.94
C PRO A 190 21.57 0.05 -13.75
N LYS A 191 22.10 0.33 -12.55
CA LYS A 191 23.52 0.20 -12.23
C LYS A 191 23.89 -1.13 -11.55
N LEU A 192 22.97 -2.09 -11.46
CA LEU A 192 23.27 -3.38 -10.84
C LEU A 192 24.42 -4.09 -11.56
N GLN A 193 25.38 -4.56 -10.77
CA GLN A 193 26.57 -5.28 -11.24
C GLN A 193 26.72 -6.63 -10.56
N LYS A 194 26.43 -6.73 -9.25
CA LYS A 194 26.69 -7.92 -8.44
C LYS A 194 25.48 -8.33 -7.61
N VAL A 195 25.25 -9.63 -7.54
CA VAL A 195 24.32 -10.26 -6.59
C VAL A 195 25.13 -11.14 -5.66
N ILE A 196 24.97 -10.93 -4.35
CA ILE A 196 25.62 -11.72 -3.30
C ILE A 196 24.65 -12.80 -2.84
N LYS A 197 25.05 -14.07 -2.99
CA LYS A 197 24.35 -15.20 -2.37
C LYS A 197 24.76 -15.23 -0.90
N VAL A 198 23.78 -15.12 -0.01
CA VAL A 198 24.00 -15.19 1.44
C VAL A 198 23.79 -16.64 1.84
N GLU A 199 24.81 -17.26 2.41
CA GLU A 199 24.71 -18.62 2.94
C GLU A 199 23.91 -18.55 4.24
N VAL A 200 22.73 -19.18 4.24
CA VAL A 200 21.92 -19.32 5.46
C VAL A 200 22.63 -20.35 6.34
N SER A 201 22.97 -19.95 7.57
CA SER A 201 23.60 -20.88 8.52
C SER A 201 22.64 -22.03 8.84
N GLU A 202 23.18 -23.25 8.92
CA GLU A 202 22.40 -24.50 9.06
C GLU A 202 21.53 -24.56 10.34
N CYS A 203 21.67 -23.61 11.26
CA CYS A 203 20.91 -23.58 12.52
C CYS A 203 19.51 -22.97 12.42
N SER A 204 19.13 -22.32 11.30
CA SER A 204 17.74 -21.88 11.10
C SER A 204 16.96 -22.95 10.33
N VAL A 205 16.23 -23.78 11.09
CA VAL A 205 15.39 -24.87 10.59
C VAL A 205 14.49 -24.36 9.45
N SER A 206 14.72 -24.88 8.24
CA SER A 206 13.85 -24.81 7.05
C SER A 206 13.62 -23.46 6.33
N VAL A 207 14.48 -22.45 6.50
CA VAL A 207 14.32 -21.20 5.74
C VAL A 207 14.68 -21.41 4.26
N VAL A 208 13.68 -21.16 3.42
CA VAL A 208 13.64 -21.36 1.96
C VAL A 208 14.86 -20.71 1.28
N LYS A 209 15.58 -21.49 0.46
CA LYS A 209 16.79 -21.08 -0.31
C LYS A 209 16.53 -20.00 -1.37
N THR A 210 15.27 -19.64 -1.60
CA THR A 210 14.83 -18.70 -2.62
C THR A 210 13.98 -17.64 -1.97
N SER A 211 14.18 -16.38 -2.37
CA SER A 211 13.24 -15.35 -1.98
C SER A 211 11.89 -15.71 -2.59
N ASN A 212 10.85 -15.90 -1.77
CA ASN A 212 9.49 -16.15 -2.24
C ASN A 212 8.85 -14.85 -2.78
N SER A 213 9.66 -14.05 -3.47
CA SER A 213 9.33 -12.74 -3.98
C SER A 213 9.05 -12.82 -5.47
N LYS A 214 8.07 -12.04 -5.90
CA LYS A 214 7.65 -11.94 -7.30
C LYS A 214 8.08 -10.58 -7.84
N ALA A 215 8.77 -10.54 -8.97
CA ALA A 215 9.17 -9.27 -9.58
C ALA A 215 9.14 -9.30 -11.11
N ASN A 216 8.70 -8.19 -11.71
CA ASN A 216 8.98 -7.87 -13.11
C ASN A 216 10.11 -6.84 -13.18
N PHE A 217 10.94 -6.94 -14.22
CA PHE A 217 12.16 -6.16 -14.33
C PHE A 217 12.09 -5.19 -15.52
N SER A 218 12.41 -3.91 -15.30
CA SER A 218 12.43 -2.93 -16.40
C SER A 218 13.61 -3.13 -17.36
N GLN A 219 14.74 -3.68 -16.89
CA GLN A 219 15.95 -3.86 -17.68
C GLN A 219 16.31 -5.33 -17.88
N ALA A 220 16.67 -5.71 -19.11
CA ALA A 220 17.10 -7.06 -19.44
C ALA A 220 18.35 -7.51 -18.65
N LYS A 221 19.30 -6.59 -18.41
CA LYS A 221 20.49 -6.88 -17.60
C LYS A 221 20.12 -7.23 -16.15
N THR A 222 19.27 -6.41 -15.53
CA THR A 222 18.78 -6.64 -14.17
C THR A 222 18.00 -7.95 -14.08
N LYS A 223 17.13 -8.23 -15.06
CA LYS A 223 16.42 -9.51 -15.20
C LYS A 223 17.39 -10.69 -15.24
N LYS A 224 18.40 -10.65 -16.12
CA LYS A 224 19.40 -11.73 -16.25
C LYS A 224 20.13 -12.02 -14.93
N LEU A 225 20.42 -11.00 -14.13
CA LEU A 225 21.12 -11.15 -12.84
C LEU A 225 20.22 -11.66 -11.72
N LEU A 226 18.93 -11.32 -11.73
CA LEU A 226 18.03 -11.57 -10.60
C LEU A 226 16.97 -12.66 -10.84
N GLN A 227 16.70 -13.05 -12.08
CA GLN A 227 15.59 -13.95 -12.41
C GLN A 227 15.68 -15.34 -11.74
N GLU A 228 16.85 -15.79 -11.31
CA GLU A 228 16.98 -17.07 -10.58
C GLU A 228 16.52 -16.99 -9.12
N PHE A 229 16.37 -15.79 -8.56
CA PHE A 229 15.98 -15.57 -7.16
C PHE A 229 14.53 -15.10 -6.98
N PHE A 230 13.87 -14.73 -8.08
CA PHE A 230 12.51 -14.19 -8.07
C PHE A 230 11.60 -15.07 -8.91
N GLU A 231 10.42 -15.34 -8.39
CA GLU A 231 9.35 -15.88 -9.20
C GLU A 231 8.90 -14.82 -10.23
N PRO A 232 8.52 -15.24 -11.44
CA PRO A 232 7.86 -14.32 -12.36
C PRO A 232 6.64 -13.75 -11.66
N ASN A 233 6.54 -12.42 -11.62
CA ASN A 233 5.29 -11.80 -11.24
C ASN A 233 4.36 -12.02 -12.43
N GLU A 234 3.51 -13.04 -12.33
CA GLU A 234 2.31 -13.16 -13.15
C GLU A 234 1.47 -11.92 -12.87
N CYS A 235 1.86 -10.80 -13.48
CA CYS A 235 1.01 -9.66 -13.63
C CYS A 235 -0.18 -10.23 -14.38
N VAL A 236 -1.28 -10.40 -13.65
CA VAL A 236 -2.59 -10.38 -14.28
C VAL A 236 -2.63 -9.01 -14.94
N GLU A 237 -2.28 -8.97 -16.23
CA GLU A 237 -2.40 -7.76 -17.02
C GLU A 237 -3.84 -7.29 -16.85
N ASP A 238 -4.01 -6.00 -16.52
CA ASP A 238 -5.33 -5.41 -16.59
C ASP A 238 -5.83 -5.70 -18.01
N PRO A 239 -7.02 -6.31 -18.16
CA PRO A 239 -7.46 -6.77 -19.45
C PRO A 239 -7.58 -5.56 -20.37
N ASP A 240 -7.16 -5.71 -21.63
CA ASP A 240 -7.34 -4.66 -22.64
C ASP A 240 -8.84 -4.35 -22.73
N LEU A 241 -9.26 -3.24 -22.11
CA LEU A 241 -10.67 -2.89 -21.95
C LEU A 241 -11.36 -2.73 -23.30
N GLU A 242 -10.63 -2.37 -24.37
CA GLU A 242 -11.19 -2.28 -25.71
C GLU A 242 -11.40 -3.67 -26.33
N GLN A 243 -10.45 -4.60 -26.17
CA GLN A 243 -10.66 -6.00 -26.59
C GLN A 243 -11.81 -6.64 -25.84
N VAL A 244 -11.86 -6.44 -24.53
CA VAL A 244 -12.98 -6.87 -23.68
C VAL A 244 -14.29 -6.28 -24.18
N ARG A 245 -14.33 -4.98 -24.43
CA ARG A 245 -15.53 -4.30 -24.93
C ARG A 245 -15.97 -4.85 -26.27
N LEU A 246 -15.05 -5.16 -27.16
CA LEU A 246 -15.34 -5.78 -28.46
C LEU A 246 -15.87 -7.20 -28.31
N GLN A 247 -15.33 -8.01 -27.39
CA GLN A 247 -15.82 -9.36 -27.09
C GLN A 247 -17.23 -9.34 -26.50
N LEU A 248 -17.52 -8.39 -25.61
CA LEU A 248 -18.84 -8.23 -25.00
C LEU A 248 -19.83 -7.51 -25.91
N HIS A 249 -19.40 -6.92 -27.03
CA HIS A 249 -20.27 -6.19 -27.93
C HIS A 249 -21.26 -7.13 -28.62
N GLY A 250 -22.54 -7.03 -28.22
CA GLY A 250 -23.63 -7.83 -28.80
C GLY A 250 -24.18 -8.91 -27.87
N GLN A 251 -23.52 -9.20 -26.75
CA GLN A 251 -24.12 -10.01 -25.70
C GLN A 251 -25.23 -9.20 -25.01
N LYS A 252 -26.46 -9.68 -25.10
CA LYS A 252 -27.64 -9.10 -24.45
C LYS A 252 -28.14 -10.08 -23.41
N THR A 253 -27.47 -10.08 -22.27
CA THR A 253 -27.87 -10.90 -21.13
C THR A 253 -28.30 -9.95 -20.02
N GLU A 254 -29.55 -10.08 -19.58
CA GLU A 254 -30.11 -9.29 -18.48
C GLU A 254 -29.80 -9.89 -17.11
N ILE A 255 -29.65 -11.22 -17.04
CA ILE A 255 -29.43 -11.97 -15.81
C ILE A 255 -28.16 -12.80 -15.93
N LEU A 256 -27.15 -12.52 -15.09
CA LEU A 256 -25.97 -13.37 -14.94
C LEU A 256 -26.35 -14.58 -14.08
N ASP A 257 -26.11 -15.78 -14.59
CA ASP A 257 -26.40 -17.04 -13.92
C ASP A 257 -25.20 -18.00 -14.01
N GLN A 258 -25.31 -19.18 -13.41
CA GLN A 258 -24.24 -20.18 -13.42
C GLN A 258 -23.90 -20.71 -14.83
N ASN A 259 -24.85 -20.65 -15.77
CA ASN A 259 -24.70 -21.17 -17.12
C ASN A 259 -23.94 -20.19 -18.03
N ASN A 260 -24.09 -18.88 -17.78
CA ASN A 260 -23.50 -17.85 -18.63
C ASN A 260 -22.32 -17.10 -17.99
N ILE A 261 -22.05 -17.26 -16.68
CA ILE A 261 -20.96 -16.52 -16.00
C ILE A 261 -19.61 -16.68 -16.70
N SER A 262 -19.30 -17.85 -17.24
CA SER A 262 -18.04 -18.11 -17.96
C SER A 262 -17.88 -17.29 -19.24
N GLU A 263 -18.97 -16.84 -19.86
CA GLU A 263 -18.93 -15.97 -21.05
C GLU A 263 -18.45 -14.55 -20.70
N PHE A 264 -18.62 -14.16 -19.44
CA PHE A 264 -18.21 -12.87 -18.90
C PHE A 264 -16.86 -12.94 -18.16
N MET A 265 -16.21 -14.11 -18.16
CA MET A 265 -14.92 -14.34 -17.53
C MET A 265 -13.77 -14.11 -18.51
N PHE A 266 -12.85 -13.22 -18.15
CA PHE A 266 -11.60 -13.01 -18.87
C PHE A 266 -10.41 -13.14 -17.92
N ASN A 267 -9.69 -14.25 -18.00
CA ASN A 267 -8.67 -14.64 -17.00
C ASN A 267 -9.28 -14.64 -15.58
N ASN A 268 -8.77 -13.77 -14.69
CA ASN A 268 -9.25 -13.61 -13.32
C ASN A 268 -10.21 -12.40 -13.17
N TRP A 269 -10.86 -11.98 -14.26
CA TRP A 269 -11.78 -10.84 -14.28
C TRP A 269 -13.19 -11.28 -14.67
N LEU A 270 -14.19 -10.81 -13.94
CA LEU A 270 -15.60 -10.94 -14.30
C LEU A 270 -16.07 -9.58 -14.79
N ILE A 271 -16.43 -9.50 -16.07
CA ILE A 271 -16.71 -8.24 -16.73
C ILE A 271 -18.19 -8.19 -17.07
N LEU A 272 -18.91 -7.32 -16.37
CA LEU A 272 -20.35 -7.20 -16.48
C LEU A 272 -20.69 -6.06 -17.45
N PRO A 273 -21.28 -6.34 -18.63
CA PRO A 273 -21.74 -5.29 -19.53
C PRO A 273 -22.99 -4.60 -18.96
N GLU A 274 -23.31 -3.44 -19.52
CA GLU A 274 -24.49 -2.63 -19.12
C GLU A 274 -25.82 -3.39 -19.21
N SER A 275 -25.89 -4.45 -20.02
CA SER A 275 -27.10 -5.26 -20.15
C SER A 275 -27.40 -6.09 -18.91
N VAL A 276 -26.38 -6.49 -18.13
CA VAL A 276 -26.57 -7.34 -16.95
C VAL A 276 -27.11 -6.49 -15.80
N VAL A 277 -28.40 -6.65 -15.52
CA VAL A 277 -29.12 -5.91 -14.48
C VAL A 277 -29.31 -6.72 -13.20
N LYS A 278 -29.08 -8.04 -13.24
CA LYS A 278 -29.27 -8.94 -12.10
C LYS A 278 -28.25 -10.08 -12.10
N ILE A 279 -27.81 -10.50 -10.91
CA ILE A 279 -27.05 -11.74 -10.71
C ILE A 279 -27.97 -12.73 -9.98
N GLU A 280 -28.09 -13.96 -10.47
CA GLU A 280 -28.92 -14.98 -9.83
C GLU A 280 -28.31 -15.41 -8.48
N PRO A 281 -29.11 -15.57 -7.40
CA PRO A 281 -28.59 -15.80 -6.04
C PRO A 281 -27.66 -17.01 -5.88
N ASN A 282 -27.79 -18.02 -6.74
CA ASN A 282 -27.00 -19.26 -6.67
C ASN A 282 -25.78 -19.24 -7.61
N THR A 283 -25.49 -18.12 -8.27
CA THR A 283 -24.34 -17.98 -9.16
C THR A 283 -23.06 -17.95 -8.34
N GLN A 284 -22.22 -18.97 -8.49
CA GLN A 284 -20.93 -19.06 -7.80
C GLN A 284 -19.88 -18.28 -8.59
N VAL A 285 -19.41 -17.18 -8.01
CA VAL A 285 -18.27 -16.41 -8.53
C VAL A 285 -17.00 -16.93 -7.86
N PRO A 286 -15.98 -17.40 -8.60
CA PRO A 286 -14.72 -17.83 -8.01
C PRO A 286 -14.05 -16.79 -7.10
N ASP A 287 -13.45 -17.25 -6.00
CA ASP A 287 -12.97 -16.43 -4.88
C ASP A 287 -11.85 -15.42 -5.22
N ASN A 288 -11.23 -15.54 -6.39
CA ASN A 288 -10.05 -14.76 -6.81
C ASN A 288 -10.31 -13.82 -7.99
N ILE A 289 -11.56 -13.39 -8.17
CA ILE A 289 -11.96 -12.58 -9.33
C ILE A 289 -11.98 -11.10 -8.99
N THR A 290 -11.53 -10.27 -9.94
CA THR A 290 -11.81 -8.83 -9.94
C THR A 290 -12.99 -8.52 -10.85
N VAL A 291 -14.04 -7.89 -10.30
CA VAL A 291 -15.22 -7.50 -11.08
C VAL A 291 -14.97 -6.15 -11.77
N ILE A 292 -15.35 -6.01 -13.04
CA ILE A 292 -15.43 -4.74 -13.74
C ILE A 292 -16.88 -4.55 -14.18
N MET A 293 -17.51 -3.47 -13.74
CA MET A 293 -18.86 -3.12 -14.18
C MET A 293 -18.79 -2.00 -15.21
N GLN A 294 -19.25 -2.29 -16.42
CA GLN A 294 -19.47 -1.26 -17.43
C GLN A 294 -20.87 -0.70 -17.19
N GLY A 295 -20.96 0.55 -16.73
CA GLY A 295 -22.22 1.16 -16.32
C GLY A 295 -22.22 2.67 -16.54
N ARG A 296 -23.35 3.22 -16.99
CA ARG A 296 -23.65 4.65 -16.88
C ARG A 296 -24.19 4.95 -15.50
N PHE A 297 -23.33 5.43 -14.60
CA PHE A 297 -23.75 5.84 -13.27
C PHE A 297 -24.40 7.23 -13.31
N ARG A 298 -25.55 7.38 -12.65
CA ARG A 298 -26.17 8.68 -12.41
C ARG A 298 -25.56 9.28 -11.15
N THR A 299 -24.59 10.18 -11.29
CA THR A 299 -24.12 10.94 -10.13
C THR A 299 -24.94 12.22 -9.99
N ARG A 300 -25.56 12.41 -8.82
CA ARG A 300 -26.22 13.67 -8.47
C ARG A 300 -25.16 14.60 -7.88
N SER A 301 -24.74 15.62 -8.64
CA SER A 301 -23.83 16.64 -8.09
C SER A 301 -24.52 17.39 -6.95
N PRO A 302 -23.94 17.45 -5.74
CA PRO A 302 -24.54 18.16 -4.62
C PRO A 302 -24.64 19.66 -4.96
N GLY A 303 -25.86 20.19 -5.05
CA GLY A 303 -26.11 21.63 -5.27
C GLY A 303 -26.54 22.05 -6.67
N LEU A 304 -26.65 21.14 -7.64
CA LEU A 304 -27.22 21.43 -8.96
C LEU A 304 -28.49 20.60 -9.20
N ASN A 305 -29.63 21.28 -9.42
CA ASN A 305 -30.90 20.64 -9.82
C ASN A 305 -30.88 20.10 -11.26
N LYS A 306 -29.70 19.84 -11.83
CA LYS A 306 -29.53 19.25 -13.17
C LYS A 306 -28.75 17.95 -13.05
N ILE A 307 -29.34 16.88 -13.58
CA ILE A 307 -28.68 15.58 -13.76
C ILE A 307 -27.75 15.73 -14.97
N ALA A 308 -26.45 15.54 -14.76
CA ALA A 308 -25.47 15.45 -15.85
C ALA A 308 -25.18 13.97 -16.12
N TRP A 309 -25.18 13.58 -17.39
CA TRP A 309 -24.76 12.26 -17.82
C TRP A 309 -23.25 12.29 -18.10
N SER A 310 -22.48 11.45 -17.42
CA SER A 310 -21.10 11.17 -17.81
C SER A 310 -20.95 9.67 -18.03
N GLU A 311 -20.47 9.25 -19.19
CA GLU A 311 -20.00 7.89 -19.39
C GLU A 311 -18.69 7.74 -18.62
N GLN A 312 -18.69 6.90 -17.58
CA GLN A 312 -17.48 6.53 -16.85
C GLN A 312 -17.46 5.01 -16.71
N VAL A 313 -16.36 4.37 -17.12
CA VAL A 313 -16.10 2.97 -16.78
C VAL A 313 -15.63 2.94 -15.33
N CYS A 314 -16.44 2.37 -14.44
CA CYS A 314 -16.07 2.21 -13.03
C CYS A 314 -15.40 0.86 -12.81
N LEU A 315 -14.13 0.90 -12.42
CA LEU A 315 -13.41 -0.28 -11.98
C LEU A 315 -13.76 -0.55 -10.51
N VAL A 316 -14.74 -1.41 -10.27
CA VAL A 316 -15.18 -1.77 -8.91
C VAL A 316 -14.49 -3.06 -8.49
N ARG A 317 -13.34 -2.96 -7.83
CA ARG A 317 -12.67 -4.13 -7.25
C ARG A 317 -13.48 -4.63 -6.03
N ILE A 318 -14.40 -5.55 -6.27
CA ILE A 318 -15.16 -6.23 -5.20
C ILE A 318 -14.27 -7.34 -4.63
N CYS A 319 -13.62 -7.07 -3.49
CA CYS A 319 -12.94 -8.11 -2.73
C CYS A 319 -13.98 -8.82 -1.86
N SER A 320 -14.38 -10.02 -2.26
CA SER A 320 -15.38 -10.92 -1.66
C SER A 320 -16.85 -10.50 -1.83
N LEU A 321 -17.58 -11.29 -2.64
CA LEU A 321 -19.04 -11.30 -2.65
C LEU A 321 -19.49 -12.18 -1.47
N ASN A 322 -20.10 -11.58 -0.45
CA ASN A 322 -20.87 -12.38 0.52
C ASN A 322 -22.22 -12.71 -0.15
N PRO A 323 -22.52 -13.99 -0.45
CA PRO A 323 -23.74 -14.38 -1.17
C PRO A 323 -25.04 -13.99 -0.45
N ASN A 324 -24.97 -13.64 0.85
CA ASN A 324 -26.12 -13.24 1.65
C ASN A 324 -26.30 -11.72 1.83
N ARG A 325 -25.51 -10.88 1.14
CA ARG A 325 -25.64 -9.41 1.17
C ARG A 325 -25.46 -8.81 -0.23
N LEU A 326 -26.45 -9.00 -1.09
CA LEU A 326 -26.65 -8.11 -2.22
C LEU A 326 -27.48 -6.91 -1.72
N HIS A 327 -26.78 -5.80 -1.54
CA HIS A 327 -27.36 -4.52 -1.16
C HIS A 327 -28.30 -4.00 -2.25
N ASP A 328 -29.30 -3.23 -1.82
CA ASP A 328 -30.28 -2.53 -2.65
C ASP A 328 -29.56 -1.70 -3.73
N PRO A 329 -29.96 -1.75 -5.02
CA PRO A 329 -29.37 -0.93 -6.08
C PRO A 329 -29.38 0.60 -5.79
N ASP A 330 -30.17 1.06 -4.82
CA ASP A 330 -30.18 2.45 -4.35
C ASP A 330 -28.97 2.83 -3.44
N GLU A 331 -28.17 1.87 -2.96
CA GLU A 331 -26.98 2.16 -2.13
C GLU A 331 -25.70 2.44 -2.93
N PHE A 332 -25.74 2.30 -4.27
CA PHE A 332 -24.61 2.57 -5.17
C PHE A 332 -24.69 3.92 -5.91
N VAL A 333 -25.59 4.81 -5.52
CA VAL A 333 -25.80 6.15 -6.13
C VAL A 333 -24.84 7.21 -5.61
#